data_AF-A0A177ILM9-F1
#
_entry.id   AF-A0A177ILM9-F1
#
_cell.length_a   1.000
_cell.length_b   1.000
_cell.length_c   1.000
_cell.angle_alpha   90.00
_cell.angle_beta   90.00
_cell.angle_gamma   90.00
#
_symmetry.space_group_name_H-M   'P 1'
#
loop_
_entity.id
_entity.type
_entity.pdbx_description
1 polymer ?
#
loop_
_entity_poly.entity_id
_entity_poly.type
_entity_poly.pdbx_seq_one_letter_code
_entity_poly.pdbx_strand_id
1 'polypeptide(L)' 'MRNKIENIRLLRNRIAHHEPVFTRNLRKDLQGMKELIEFRSPEAKAWVESLEEVSLLLDRRP' A
#
# COMPACT_ATOMS: atom_id res chain seq x y z
N MET A 1 -1.46 13.56 -6.28
CA MET A 1 -0.65 13.44 -5.04
C MET A 1 -1.48 13.50 -3.76
N ARG A 2 -2.21 14.59 -3.45
CA ARG A 2 -2.97 14.77 -2.19
C ARG A 2 -3.92 13.61 -1.85
N ASN A 3 -4.69 13.14 -2.83
CA ASN A 3 -5.64 12.04 -2.64
C ASN A 3 -4.95 10.71 -2.29
N LYS A 4 -3.71 10.48 -2.75
CA LYS A 4 -2.96 9.25 -2.43
C LYS A 4 -2.48 9.26 -0.98
N ILE A 5 -1.95 10.38 -0.51
CA ILE A 5 -1.53 10.57 0.89
C ILE A 5 -2.71 10.36 1.84
N GLU A 6 -3.87 10.96 1.51
CA GLU A 6 -5.07 10.81 2.34
C GLU A 6 -5.60 9.37 2.36
N ASN A 7 -5.62 8.69 1.22
CA ASN A 7 -6.00 7.29 1.15
C ASN A 7 -5.10 6.39 2.01
N ILE A 8 -3.78 6.63 2.01
CA ILE A 8 -2.82 5.89 2.84
C ILE A 8 -2.98 6.22 4.31
N ARG A 9 -3.24 7.48 4.66
CA ARG A 9 -3.53 7.90 6.04
C ARG A 9 -4.74 7.16 6.60
N LEU A 10 -5.84 7.10 5.83
CA LEU A 10 -7.04 6.37 6.21
C LEU A 10 -6.78 4.87 6.33
N LEU A 11 -6.12 4.26 5.34
CA LEU A 11 -5.80 2.83 5.39
C LEU A 11 -4.95 2.47 6.62
N ARG A 12 -3.87 3.21 6.88
CA ARG A 12 -3.03 3.02 8.08
C ARG A 12 -3.85 3.14 9.36
N ASN A 13 -4.74 4.12 9.45
CA ASN A 13 -5.61 4.27 10.61
C ASN A 13 -6.49 3.03 10.82
N ARG A 14 -7.08 2.46 9.75
CA ARG A 14 -7.89 1.26 9.87
C ARG A 14 -7.07 0.06 10.34
N ILE A 15 -5.87 -0.13 9.80
CA ILE A 15 -4.93 -1.19 10.23
C ILE A 15 -4.59 -1.04 11.72
N ALA A 16 -4.27 0.18 12.18
CA ALA A 16 -3.92 0.46 13.57
C ALA A 16 -5.08 0.23 14.54
N HIS A 17 -6.33 0.49 14.10
CA HIS A 17 -7.53 0.18 14.87
C HIS A 17 -8.02 -1.27 14.69
N HIS A 18 -7.25 -2.12 14.01
CA HIS A 18 -7.64 -3.49 13.65
C HIS A 18 -8.98 -3.59 12.91
N GLU A 19 -9.35 -2.56 12.16
CA GLU A 19 -10.55 -2.56 11.35
C GLU A 19 -10.39 -3.38 10.07
N PRO A 20 -11.48 -3.97 9.53
CA PRO A 20 -11.39 -4.82 8.36
C PRO A 20 -11.16 -4.06 7.06
N VAL A 21 -10.10 -4.36 6.30
CA VAL A 21 -9.74 -3.66 5.05
C VAL A 21 -10.13 -4.40 3.77
N PHE A 22 -10.81 -5.55 3.87
CA PHE A 22 -11.14 -6.40 2.72
C PHE A 22 -12.09 -5.79 1.68
N THR A 23 -12.85 -4.76 2.06
CA THR A 23 -13.73 -4.00 1.14
C THR A 23 -12.98 -2.98 0.28
N ARG A 24 -11.67 -2.77 0.52
CA ARG A 24 -10.85 -1.82 -0.21
C ARG A 24 -10.17 -2.48 -1.41
N ASN A 25 -9.84 -1.66 -2.42
CA ASN A 25 -8.94 -2.09 -3.49
C ASN A 25 -7.48 -2.01 -3.00
N LEU A 26 -7.05 -3.07 -2.31
CA LEU A 26 -5.71 -3.17 -1.72
C LEU A 26 -4.59 -3.14 -2.75
N ARG A 27 -4.83 -3.60 -3.99
CA ARG A 27 -3.86 -3.49 -5.09
C ARG A 27 -3.60 -2.03 -5.43
N LYS A 28 -4.66 -1.22 -5.56
CA LYS A 28 -4.57 0.21 -5.82
C LYS A 28 -3.94 0.98 -4.65
N ASP A 29 -4.25 0.57 -3.41
CA ASP A 29 -3.63 1.15 -2.22
C ASP A 29 -2.12 0.89 -2.20
N LEU A 30 -1.69 -0.37 -2.43
CA LEU A 30 -0.27 -0.75 -2.51
C LEU A 30 0.47 0.01 -3.61
N GLN A 31 -0.12 0.10 -4.80
CA GLN A 31 0.47 0.87 -5.90
C GLN A 31 0.61 2.35 -5.54
N GLY A 32 -0.38 2.93 -4.87
CA GLY A 32 -0.31 4.29 -4.36
C GLY A 32 0.84 4.49 -3.36
N MET A 33 1.10 3.52 -2.48
CA MET A 33 2.24 3.58 -1.56
C MET A 33 3.57 3.54 -2.30
N LYS A 34 3.73 2.60 -3.24
CA LYS A 34 4.96 2.46 -4.04
C LYS A 34 5.28 3.73 -4.83
N GLU A 35 4.29 4.35 -5.46
CA GLU A 35 4.46 5.63 -6.17
C GLU A 35 4.89 6.79 -5.25
N LEU A 36 4.34 6.86 -4.02
CA LEU A 36 4.74 7.90 -3.08
C LEU A 36 6.17 7.70 -2.57
N ILE A 37 6.58 6.44 -2.36
CA ILE A 37 7.95 6.10 -1.96
C ILE A 37 8.91 6.45 -3.09
N GLU A 38 8.59 6.07 -4.33
CA GLU A 38 9.39 6.37 -5.53
C GLU A 38 9.63 7.86 -5.71
N PHE A 39 8.59 8.68 -5.48
CA PHE A 39 8.70 10.13 -5.54
C PHE A 39 9.75 10.69 -4.55
N ARG A 40 10.04 9.96 -3.46
CA ARG A 40 11.06 10.33 -2.47
C ARG A 40 12.41 9.69 -2.76
N SER A 41 12.42 8.41 -3.13
CA SER A 41 13.62 7.66 -3.49
C SER A 41 13.23 6.39 -4.27
N PRO A 42 13.72 6.25 -5.51
CA PRO A 42 13.59 5.01 -6.28
C PRO A 42 14.23 3.80 -5.57
N GLU A 43 15.34 4.00 -4.88
CA GLU A 43 16.05 2.96 -4.12
C GLU A 43 15.19 2.43 -2.97
N ALA A 44 14.50 3.33 -2.25
CA ALA A 44 13.58 2.94 -1.20
C ALA A 44 12.38 2.15 -1.74
N LYS A 45 11.88 2.51 -2.94
CA LYS A 45 10.82 1.73 -3.59
C LYS A 45 11.31 0.32 -3.91
N ALA A 46 12.49 0.19 -4.53
CA ALA A 46 13.06 -1.11 -4.85
C ALA A 46 13.26 -1.98 -3.60
N TRP A 47 13.72 -1.38 -2.50
CA TRP A 47 13.83 -2.06 -1.22
C TRP A 47 12.47 -2.53 -0.69
N VAL A 48 11.43 -1.69 -0.72
CA VAL A 48 10.07 -2.09 -0.31
C VAL A 48 9.52 -3.20 -1.21
N GLU A 49 9.71 -3.11 -2.52
CA GLU A 49 9.27 -4.14 -3.48
C GLU A 49 9.95 -5.50 -3.25
N SER A 50 11.17 -5.51 -2.71
CA SER A 50 11.87 -6.74 -2.35
C SER A 50 11.38 -7.42 -1.06
N LEU A 51 10.66 -6.68 -0.19
CA LEU A 51 10.24 -7.14 1.13
C LEU A 51 8.73 -7.35 1.27
N GLU A 52 7.92 -6.62 0.51
CA GLU A 52 6.47 -6.68 0.67
C GLU A 52 5.90 -8.00 0.12
N GLU A 53 5.05 -8.65 0.93
CA GLU A 53 4.36 -9.89 0.54
C GLU A 53 2.92 -9.65 0.09
N VAL A 54 2.44 -8.40 0.15
CA VAL A 54 1.05 -8.05 -0.15
C VAL A 54 0.72 -8.35 -1.61
N SER A 55 1.65 -8.10 -2.53
CA SER A 55 1.47 -8.46 -3.95
C SER A 55 1.22 -9.96 -4.11
N LEU A 56 2.03 -10.80 -3.46
CA LEU A 56 1.88 -12.26 -3.51
C LEU A 56 0.54 -12.71 -2.91
N LEU A 57 0.14 -12.13 -1.79
CA LEU A 57 -1.13 -12.46 -1.13
C LEU A 57 -2.35 -12.04 -1.96
N LEU A 58 -2.26 -10.91 -2.68
CA LEU A 58 -3.32 -10.45 -3.56
C LEU A 58 -3.45 -11.31 -4.83
N ASP A 59 -2.33 -11.82 -5.34
CA ASP A 59 -2.32 -12.74 -6.50
C ASP A 59 -2.83 -14.14 -6.12
N ARG A 60 -2.71 -14.53 -4.85
CA ARG A 60 -3.18 -15.83 -4.31
C ARG A 60 -4.64 -15.83 -3.85
N ARG A 61 -5.36 -14.72 -3.94
CA ARG A 61 -6.80 -14.73 -3.63
C ARG A 61 -7.54 -15.63 -4.64
N PRO A 62 -8.34 -16.61 -4.21
CA PRO A 62 -9.20 -17.38 -5.10
C PRO A 62 -10.26 -16.50 -5.78
#